data_AF-A0A1V5AF43-F1
#
_entry.id   AF-A0A1V5AF43-F1
#
_cell.length_a   1.000
_cell.length_b   1.000
_cell.length_c   1.000
_cell.angle_alpha   90.00
_cell.angle_beta   90.00
_cell.angle_gamma   90.00
#
_symmetry.space_group_name_H-M   'P 1'
#
loop_
_entity.id
_entity.type
_entity.pdbx_description
1 polymer ?
#
loop_
_entity_poly.entity_id
_entity_poly.type
_entity_poly.pdbx_seq_one_letter_code
_entity_poly.pdbx_strand_id
1 'polypeptide(L)'
;MHELPLNLGRLLVKINRICAWMLLIFMIIFLISGYAWSNRIILPLRSATYMHTHLDIYLVFFFLVHVLISTKFALARWRVGHERLVSGLLIIVGVISFCLVLSIR
;
A
#
# COMPACT_ATOMS: atom_id res chain seq x y z
N MET A 1 3.81 -15.64 -26.53
CA MET A 1 4.67 -14.54 -26.04
C MET A 1 3.90 -13.25 -26.23
N HIS A 2 3.38 -12.67 -25.14
CA HIS A 2 2.61 -11.43 -25.20
C HIS A 2 3.48 -10.35 -24.59
N GLU A 3 4.13 -9.57 -25.44
CA GLU A 3 5.06 -8.54 -25.05
C GLU A 3 4.27 -7.39 -24.42
N LEU A 4 4.10 -7.43 -23.10
CA LEU A 4 3.78 -6.23 -22.35
C LEU A 4 4.85 -5.20 -22.72
N PRO A 5 4.49 -3.99 -23.16
CA PRO A 5 5.46 -3.02 -23.65
C PRO A 5 6.52 -2.82 -22.56
N LEU A 6 7.81 -2.92 -22.90
CA LEU A 6 8.95 -2.77 -21.98
C LEU A 6 8.83 -1.56 -21.04
N ASN A 7 8.09 -0.52 -21.47
CA ASN A 7 7.75 0.65 -20.67
C ASN A 7 6.85 0.38 -19.45
N LEU A 8 5.90 -0.55 -19.54
CA LEU A 8 4.96 -0.83 -18.44
C LEU A 8 5.67 -1.49 -17.25
N GLY A 9 6.59 -2.43 -17.51
CA GLY A 9 7.40 -3.06 -16.45
C GLY A 9 8.27 -2.05 -15.71
N ARG A 10 8.96 -1.16 -16.43
CA ARG A 10 9.75 -0.07 -15.81
C ARG A 10 8.88 0.91 -15.04
N LEU A 11 7.71 1.25 -15.56
CA LEU A 11 6.74 2.12 -14.89
C LEU A 11 6.28 1.50 -13.56
N LEU A 12 5.92 0.22 -13.55
CA LEU A 12 5.51 -0.50 -12.34
C LEU A 12 6.60 -0.50 -11.27
N VAL A 13 7.86 -0.72 -11.63
CA VAL A 13 8.99 -0.65 -10.68
C VAL A 13 9.17 0.77 -10.13
N LYS A 14 9.03 1.79 -10.99
CA LYS A 14 9.15 3.19 -10.58
C LYS A 14 8.03 3.58 -9.62
N ILE A 15 6.79 3.19 -9.91
CA ILE A 15 5.62 3.37 -9.03
C ILE A 15 5.86 2.64 -7.71
N ASN A 16 6.35 1.40 -7.74
CA ASN A 16 6.63 0.64 -6.53
C ASN A 16 7.65 1.34 -5.61
N ARG A 17 8.70 1.91 -6.21
CA ARG A 17 9.72 2.69 -5.49
C ARG A 17 9.14 3.97 -4.89
N ILE A 18 8.32 4.70 -5.64
CA ILE A 18 7.64 5.91 -5.13
C ILE A 18 6.68 5.55 -4.00
N CYS A 19 5.90 4.48 -4.15
CA CYS A 19 5.00 3.99 -3.09
C CYS A 19 5.78 3.66 -1.83
N ALA A 20 6.92 2.97 -1.93
CA ALA A 20 7.75 2.65 -0.77
C ALA A 20 8.25 3.92 -0.03
N TRP A 21 8.71 4.94 -0.76
CA TRP A 21 9.13 6.22 -0.16
C TRP A 21 7.97 6.96 0.51
N MET A 22 6.81 7.02 -0.16
CA MET A 22 5.61 7.65 0.41
C MET A 22 5.15 6.91 1.68
N LEU A 23 5.19 5.57 1.66
CA LEU A 23 4.79 4.72 2.77
C LEU A 23 5.73 4.90 3.97
N LEU A 24 7.04 5.04 3.72
CA LEU A 24 8.01 5.37 4.78
C LEU A 24 7.65 6.70 5.46
N ILE A 25 7.37 7.75 4.68
CA ILE A 25 6.99 9.07 5.21
C ILE A 25 5.69 8.96 6.02
N PHE A 26 4.66 8.31 5.46
CA PHE A 26 3.39 8.13 6.17
C PHE A 26 3.53 7.32 7.45
N MET A 27 4.37 6.30 7.46
CA MET A 27 4.61 5.47 8.65
C MET A 27 5.29 6.27 9.77
N ILE A 28 6.22 7.16 9.43
CA ILE A 28 6.83 8.09 10.40
C ILE A 28 5.76 9.03 11.00
N ILE A 29 4.95 9.67 10.15
CA ILE A 29 3.88 10.58 10.61
C ILE A 29 2.86 9.82 11.48
N PHE A 30 2.50 8.60 11.09
CA PHE A 30 1.57 7.75 11.82
C PHE A 30 2.11 7.41 13.21
N LEU A 31 3.39 7.01 13.33
CA LEU A 31 4.05 6.75 14.61
C LEU A 31 4.09 7.99 15.51
N ILE A 32 4.44 9.15 14.95
CA ILE A 32 4.46 10.42 15.70
C ILE A 32 3.06 10.77 16.20
N SER A 33 2.03 10.63 15.34
CA SER A 33 0.64 10.91 15.71
C SER A 33 0.13 9.97 16.81
N GLY A 34 0.46 8.68 16.74
CA GLY A 34 0.12 7.70 17.78
C GLY A 34 0.86 7.95 19.10
N TYR A 35 2.12 8.37 19.03
CA TYR A 35 2.89 8.75 20.22
C TYR A 35 2.33 10.01 20.89
N ALA A 36 1.91 11.00 20.09
CA ALA A 36 1.25 12.21 20.57
C ALA A 36 -0.10 11.92 21.25
N TRP A 37 -0.84 10.92 20.76
CA TRP A 37 -2.06 10.43 21.41
C TRP A 37 -1.77 9.86 22.81
N SER A 38 -0.78 8.98 22.91
CA SER A 38 -0.44 8.29 24.17
C SER A 38 0.06 9.26 25.25
N ASN A 39 0.93 10.21 24.86
CA ASN A 39 1.60 11.09 25.81
C ASN A 39 0.91 12.44 26.06
N ARG A 40 -0.15 12.83 25.33
CA ARG A 40 -0.89 14.12 25.47
C ARG A 40 -0.04 15.41 25.43
N ILE A 41 1.23 15.37 25.02
CA ILE A 41 2.17 16.51 25.16
C ILE A 41 2.25 17.40 23.90
N ILE A 42 1.96 16.89 22.70
CA ILE A 42 2.40 17.56 21.44
C ILE A 42 1.24 18.13 20.59
N LEU A 43 0.02 17.58 20.67
CA LEU A 43 -1.15 18.09 19.93
C LEU A 43 -2.46 17.90 20.72
N PRO A 44 -3.47 18.77 20.54
CA PRO A 44 -4.80 18.58 21.11
C PRO A 44 -5.44 17.28 20.60
N LEU A 45 -6.01 16.48 21.52
CA LEU A 45 -6.51 15.11 21.27
C LEU A 45 -7.32 14.99 19.97
N ARG A 46 -8.27 15.92 19.72
CA ARG A 46 -9.13 15.88 18.52
C ARG A 46 -8.34 15.96 17.21
N SER A 47 -7.30 16.79 17.13
CA SER A 47 -6.48 16.91 15.92
C SER A 47 -5.60 15.68 15.71
N ALA A 48 -5.06 15.10 16.80
CA ALA A 48 -4.28 13.86 16.72
C ALA A 48 -5.15 12.67 16.27
N THR A 49 -6.37 12.55 16.81
CA THR A 49 -7.32 11.52 16.40
C THR A 49 -7.73 11.65 14.93
N TYR A 50 -8.06 12.87 14.49
CA TYR A 50 -8.50 13.11 13.13
C TYR A 50 -7.39 12.87 12.10
N MET A 51 -6.15 13.28 12.39
CA MET A 51 -5.00 12.97 11.54
C MET A 51 -4.74 11.47 11.49
N HIS A 52 -4.69 10.79 12.65
CA HIS A 52 -4.39 9.36 12.72
C HIS A 52 -5.41 8.51 11.94
N THR A 53 -6.69 8.84 12.09
CA THR A 53 -7.79 8.17 11.38
C THR A 53 -7.97 8.60 9.94
N HIS A 54 -7.29 9.62 9.42
CA HIS A 54 -7.28 9.88 7.97
C HIS A 54 -6.00 9.36 7.31
N LEU A 55 -4.90 9.33 8.04
CA LEU A 55 -3.63 8.80 7.55
C LEU A 55 -3.68 7.28 7.38
N ASP A 56 -4.44 6.57 8.20
CA ASP A 56 -4.60 5.11 8.15
C ASP A 56 -5.01 4.60 6.75
N ILE A 57 -6.01 5.23 6.11
CA ILE A 57 -6.56 4.78 4.83
C ILE A 57 -5.57 5.01 3.68
N TYR A 58 -4.83 6.12 3.72
CA TYR A 58 -3.74 6.35 2.77
C TYR A 58 -2.62 5.32 2.97
N LEU A 59 -2.27 5.03 4.23
CA LEU A 59 -1.24 4.04 4.57
C LEU A 59 -1.61 2.65 4.05
N VAL A 60 -2.85 2.21 4.30
CA VAL A 60 -3.36 0.93 3.83
C VAL A 60 -3.40 0.89 2.30
N PHE A 61 -3.86 1.96 1.64
CA PHE A 61 -3.89 2.03 0.19
C PHE A 61 -2.49 1.90 -0.42
N PHE A 62 -1.53 2.71 0.02
CA PHE A 62 -0.14 2.64 -0.48
C PHE A 62 0.51 1.30 -0.17
N PHE A 63 0.22 0.72 1.01
CA PHE A 63 0.68 -0.61 1.38
C PHE A 63 0.15 -1.69 0.44
N LEU A 64 -1.14 -1.65 0.14
CA LEU A 64 -1.76 -2.60 -0.78
C LEU A 64 -1.13 -2.52 -2.17
N VAL A 65 -0.99 -1.32 -2.72
CA VAL A 65 -0.35 -1.12 -4.03
C VAL A 65 1.09 -1.63 -4.02
N HIS A 66 1.86 -1.29 -2.99
CA HIS A 66 3.26 -1.71 -2.85
C HIS A 66 3.40 -3.24 -2.76
N VAL A 67 2.57 -3.89 -1.95
CA VAL A 67 2.59 -5.34 -1.76
C VAL A 67 2.12 -6.06 -3.01
N LEU A 68 1.04 -5.63 -3.67
CA LEU A 68 0.55 -6.27 -4.90
C LEU A 68 1.60 -6.23 -6.02
N ILE A 69 2.24 -5.08 -6.22
CA ILE A 69 3.28 -4.93 -7.24
C ILE A 69 4.50 -5.77 -6.88
N SER A 70 4.93 -5.75 -5.61
CA SER A 70 6.08 -6.52 -5.15
C SER A 70 5.85 -8.03 -5.24
N THR A 71 4.65 -8.49 -4.86
CA THR A 71 4.22 -9.89 -4.98
C THR A 71 4.12 -10.31 -6.45
N LYS A 72 3.60 -9.46 -7.35
CA LYS A 72 3.62 -9.73 -8.79
C LYS A 72 5.04 -9.98 -9.30
N PHE A 73 5.98 -9.10 -8.94
CA PHE A 73 7.38 -9.25 -9.35
C PHE A 73 8.04 -10.49 -8.71
N ALA A 74 7.71 -10.80 -7.46
CA ALA A 74 8.16 -12.02 -6.80
C ALA A 74 7.65 -13.27 -7.52
N LEU A 75 6.34 -13.37 -7.81
CA LEU A 75 5.79 -14.54 -8.52
C LEU A 75 6.34 -14.68 -9.95
N ALA A 76 6.53 -13.56 -10.65
CA ALA A 76 7.16 -13.56 -11.97
C ALA A 76 8.60 -14.11 -11.92
N ARG A 77 9.36 -13.81 -10.86
CA ARG A 77 10.73 -14.32 -10.66
C ARG A 77 10.77 -15.84 -10.51
N TRP A 78 9.76 -16.42 -9.88
CA TRP A 78 9.68 -17.87 -9.62
C TRP A 78 8.90 -18.64 -10.70
N ARG A 79 8.45 -17.98 -11.78
CA ARG A 79 7.62 -18.56 -12.86
C ARG A 79 6.39 -19.33 -12.33
N VAL A 80 5.84 -18.87 -11.20
CA VAL A 80 4.69 -19.54 -10.58
C VAL A 80 3.42 -19.15 -11.32
N GLY A 81 2.81 -20.11 -12.03
CA GLY A 81 1.51 -19.96 -12.68
C GLY A 81 1.50 -19.15 -13.98
N HIS A 82 0.34 -19.11 -14.63
CA HIS A 82 0.11 -18.27 -15.81
C HIS A 82 0.01 -16.79 -15.39
N GLU A 83 0.81 -15.91 -16.01
CA GLU A 83 0.89 -14.48 -15.63
C GLU A 83 -0.46 -13.77 -15.57
N ARG A 84 -1.39 -14.10 -16.48
CA ARG A 84 -2.76 -13.55 -16.48
C ARG A 84 -3.57 -13.97 -15.27
N LEU A 85 -3.49 -15.25 -14.88
CA LEU A 85 -4.23 -15.76 -13.71
C LEU A 85 -3.69 -15.16 -12.42
N VAL A 86 -2.37 -15.10 -12.28
CA VAL A 86 -1.71 -14.50 -11.12
C VAL A 86 -2.06 -13.02 -11.00
N SER A 87 -1.97 -12.27 -12.10
CA SER A 87 -2.30 -10.84 -12.08
C SER A 87 -3.78 -10.60 -11.76
N GLY A 88 -4.69 -11.45 -12.26
CA GLY A 88 -6.12 -11.38 -11.93
C GLY A 88 -6.39 -11.68 -10.46
N LEU A 89 -5.81 -12.75 -9.91
CA LEU A 89 -5.92 -13.10 -8.50
C LEU A 89 -5.38 -12.00 -7.59
N LEU A 90 -4.24 -11.40 -7.94
CA LEU A 90 -3.66 -10.28 -7.20
C LEU A 90 -4.60 -9.07 -7.18
N ILE A 91 -5.24 -8.74 -8.30
CA ILE A 91 -6.23 -7.65 -8.34
C ILE A 91 -7.43 -7.99 -7.45
N ILE A 92 -7.95 -9.21 -7.52
CA ILE A 92 -9.09 -9.65 -6.69
C ILE A 92 -8.74 -9.56 -5.21
N VAL A 93 -7.59 -10.11 -4.80
CA VAL A 93 -7.09 -10.00 -3.41
C VAL A 93 -6.94 -8.54 -3.01
N GLY A 94 -6.43 -7.71 -3.92
CA GLY A 94 -6.32 -6.27 -3.73
C GLY A 94 -7.64 -5.58 -3.42
N VAL A 95 -8.64 -5.81 -4.27
CA VAL A 95 -9.97 -5.22 -4.15
C VAL A 95 -10.67 -5.73 -2.89
N ILE A 96 -10.63 -7.04 -2.62
CA ILE A 96 -11.24 -7.62 -1.41
C ILE A 96 -10.61 -7.03 -0.15
N SER A 97 -9.29 -6.96 -0.08
CA SER A 97 -8.58 -6.41 1.08
C SER A 97 -8.94 -4.94 1.31
N PHE A 98 -9.01 -4.15 0.23
CA PHE A 98 -9.41 -2.75 0.32
C PHE A 98 -10.89 -2.58 0.74
N CYS A 99 -11.80 -3.38 0.21
CA CYS A 99 -13.20 -3.40 0.62
C CYS A 99 -13.39 -3.80 2.08
N LEU A 100 -12.63 -4.78 2.58
CA LEU A 100 -12.68 -5.19 3.99
C LEU A 100 -12.26 -4.05 4.93
N VAL A 101 -11.21 -3.29 4.54
CA VAL A 101 -10.75 -2.13 5.31
C VAL A 101 -11.83 -1.05 5.36
N LEU A 102 -12.50 -0.78 4.23
CA LEU A 102 -13.63 0.17 4.20
C LEU A 102 -14.84 -0.32 4.98
N SER A 103 -15.09 -1.64 5.03
CA SER A 103 -16.24 -2.22 5.72
C SER A 103 -16.10 -2.23 7.24
N ILE A 104 -14.87 -2.23 7.77
CA ILE A 104 -14.59 -2.24 9.21
C ILE A 104 -14.63 -0.82 9.81
N ARG A 105 -14.55 0.20 8.96
CA ARG A 105 -14.51 1.60 9.33
C ARG A 105 -15.91 2.22 9.34
#